data_AF-A0A1H5RGG7-F1
#
_entry.id   AF-A0A1H5RGG7-F1
#
_cell.length_a   1.000
_cell.length_b   1.000
_cell.length_c   1.000
_cell.angle_alpha   90.00
_cell.angle_beta   90.00
_cell.angle_gamma   90.00
#
_symmetry.space_group_name_H-M   'P 1'
#
loop_
_entity.id
_entity.type
_entity.pdbx_description
1 polymer ?
#
loop_
_entity_poly.entity_id
_entity_poly.type
_entity_poly.pdbx_seq_one_letter_code
_entity_poly.pdbx_strand_id
1 'polypeptide(L)'
;MGRWEYLLVLGACVLVTLPLELAGARAWRRPRRLARAVLPVAAVFLVWDVLAIAAGVWDFDPAFVTGLRVPFGVPLEEVLFFVVIPVCGVLTYEAVELTGNLLRRLVRPLLDRRRVRR
;
A
#
# COMPACT_ATOMS: atom_id res chain seq x y z
N MET A 1 -14.43 -2.73 20.89
CA MET A 1 -13.67 -2.85 19.64
C MET A 1 -13.55 -4.32 19.29
N GLY A 2 -13.80 -4.71 18.05
CA GLY A 2 -13.96 -6.10 17.62
C GLY A 2 -12.82 -6.64 16.75
N ARG A 3 -12.66 -7.96 16.78
CA ARG A 3 -11.66 -8.76 16.06
C ARG A 3 -11.54 -8.51 14.54
N TRP A 4 -12.55 -7.90 13.95
CA TRP A 4 -12.62 -7.64 12.50
C TRP A 4 -12.13 -6.25 12.12
N GLU A 5 -11.90 -5.35 13.07
CA GLU A 5 -11.55 -3.96 12.79
C GLU A 5 -10.28 -3.85 11.96
N TYR A 6 -9.26 -4.66 12.24
CA TYR A 6 -8.01 -4.61 11.49
C TYR A 6 -8.22 -5.04 10.03
N LEU A 7 -8.98 -6.11 9.81
CA LEU A 7 -9.35 -6.56 8.48
C LEU A 7 -10.26 -5.56 7.75
N LEU A 8 -11.18 -4.91 8.47
CA LEU A 8 -12.04 -3.88 7.92
C LEU A 8 -11.24 -2.66 7.47
N VAL A 9 -10.24 -2.24 8.24
CA VAL A 9 -9.34 -1.15 7.85
C VAL A 9 -8.52 -1.53 6.62
N LEU A 10 -7.94 -2.73 6.59
CA LEU A 10 -7.20 -3.21 5.41
C LEU A 10 -8.10 -3.29 4.17
N GLY A 11 -9.31 -3.83 4.33
CA GLY A 11 -10.33 -3.88 3.28
C GLY A 11 -10.74 -2.48 2.81
N ALA A 12 -10.94 -1.54 3.73
CA ALA A 12 -11.26 -0.16 3.42
C ALA A 12 -10.12 0.53 2.67
N CYS A 13 -8.85 0.31 3.04
CA CYS A 13 -7.70 0.83 2.31
C CYS A 13 -7.69 0.34 0.86
N VAL A 14 -7.92 -0.95 0.62
CA VAL A 14 -8.01 -1.51 -0.73
C VAL A 14 -9.20 -0.92 -1.49
N LEU A 15 -10.37 -0.83 -0.85
CA LEU A 15 -11.59 -0.30 -1.46
C LEU A 15 -11.47 1.17 -1.84
N VAL A 16 -10.82 1.99 -1.01
CA VAL A 16 -10.57 3.40 -1.29
C VAL A 16 -9.54 3.58 -2.40
N THR A 17 -8.57 2.67 -2.51
CA THR A 17 -7.52 2.75 -3.54
C THR A 17 -7.89 2.07 -4.86
N LEU A 18 -8.89 1.19 -4.88
CA LEU A 18 -9.37 0.51 -6.08
C LEU A 18 -9.85 1.47 -7.20
N PRO A 19 -10.62 2.54 -6.90
CA PRO A 19 -11.01 3.51 -7.92
C PRO A 19 -9.83 4.21 -8.60
N LEU A 20 -8.67 4.32 -7.94
CA LEU A 20 -7.46 4.91 -8.53
C LEU A 20 -6.87 4.02 -9.64
N GLU A 21 -7.06 2.70 -9.52
CA GLU A 21 -6.70 1.76 -10.58
C GLU A 21 -7.56 1.96 -11.83
N LEU A 22 -8.86 2.17 -11.64
CA LEU A 22 -9.82 2.50 -12.72
C LEU A 22 -9.50 3.86 -13.36
N ALA A 23 -8.96 4.80 -12.59
CA ALA A 23 -8.52 6.11 -13.08
C ALA A 23 -7.20 6.09 -13.88
N GLY A 24 -6.51 4.94 -13.95
CA GLY A 24 -5.37 4.73 -14.83
C GLY A 24 -4.06 4.31 -14.15
N ALA A 25 -4.04 4.14 -12.82
CA ALA A 25 -2.89 3.58 -12.10
C ALA A 25 -2.76 2.08 -12.44
N ARG A 26 -1.93 1.73 -13.41
CA ARG A 26 -1.81 0.36 -13.95
C ARG A 26 -0.97 -0.57 -13.07
N ALA A 27 -0.97 -0.41 -11.75
CA ALA A 27 -0.15 -1.19 -10.83
C ALA A 27 -0.43 -2.71 -10.94
N TRP A 28 -1.71 -3.09 -11.02
CA TRP A 28 -2.14 -4.48 -11.17
C TRP A 28 -1.90 -5.09 -12.55
N ARG A 29 -1.62 -4.28 -13.58
CA ARG A 29 -1.29 -4.79 -14.93
C ARG A 29 0.13 -5.33 -15.00
N ARG A 30 0.96 -5.14 -13.98
CA ARG A 30 2.33 -5.68 -13.89
C ARG A 30 2.56 -6.32 -12.52
N PRO A 31 1.81 -7.39 -12.17
CA PRO A 31 1.86 -8.00 -10.84
C PRO A 31 3.27 -8.50 -10.51
N ARG A 32 4.04 -8.94 -11.52
CA ARG A 32 5.45 -9.36 -11.33
C ARG A 32 6.36 -8.24 -10.87
N ARG A 33 6.15 -6.99 -11.32
CA ARG A 33 6.98 -5.84 -10.89
C ARG A 33 6.59 -5.40 -9.50
N LEU A 34 5.28 -5.35 -9.22
CA LEU A 34 4.76 -5.05 -7.89
C LEU A 34 5.26 -6.07 -6.87
N ALA A 35 5.16 -7.37 -7.18
CA ALA A 35 5.68 -8.43 -6.34
C ALA A 35 7.20 -8.30 -6.10
N ARG A 36 8.00 -7.98 -7.12
CA ARG A 36 9.45 -7.77 -6.94
C ARG A 36 9.80 -6.53 -6.11
N ALA A 37 8.94 -5.52 -6.08
CA ALA A 37 9.14 -4.34 -5.24
C ALA A 37 8.69 -4.59 -3.79
N VAL A 38 7.56 -5.27 -3.61
CA VAL A 38 6.91 -5.46 -2.30
C VAL A 38 7.47 -6.67 -1.55
N LEU A 39 7.61 -7.83 -2.21
CA LEU A 39 7.95 -9.09 -1.53
C LEU A 39 9.30 -9.08 -0.82
N PRO A 40 10.40 -8.53 -1.38
CA PRO A 40 11.68 -8.53 -0.66
C PRO A 40 11.62 -7.71 0.62
N VAL A 41 10.95 -6.56 0.57
CA VAL A 41 10.78 -5.68 1.72
C VAL A 41 9.85 -6.32 2.74
N ALA A 42 8.70 -6.84 2.30
CA ALA A 42 7.76 -7.56 3.14
C ALA A 42 8.43 -8.76 3.84
N ALA A 43 9.28 -9.51 3.15
CA ALA A 43 9.99 -10.65 3.72
C ALA A 43 10.97 -10.22 4.83
N VAL A 44 11.75 -9.16 4.62
CA VAL A 44 12.70 -8.65 5.63
C VAL A 44 11.95 -8.21 6.90
N PHE A 45 10.87 -7.45 6.74
CA PHE A 45 10.09 -6.98 7.89
C PHE A 45 9.33 -8.10 8.58
N LEU A 46 8.77 -9.05 7.82
CA LEU A 46 8.09 -10.21 8.41
C LEU A 46 9.05 -11.08 9.23
N VAL A 47 10.28 -11.30 8.73
CA VAL A 47 11.31 -12.01 9.49
C VAL A 47 11.66 -11.26 10.77
N TRP A 48 11.83 -9.95 10.68
CA TRP A 48 12.08 -9.12 11.86
C TRP A 48 10.94 -9.21 12.87
N ASP A 49 9.69 -9.18 12.41
CA ASP A 49 8.52 -9.26 13.27
C ASP A 49 8.41 -10.62 13.98
N VAL A 50 8.65 -11.72 13.25
CA VAL A 50 8.77 -13.06 13.84
C VAL A 50 9.82 -13.09 14.95
N LEU A 51 10.99 -12.50 14.72
CA LEU A 51 12.06 -12.46 15.71
C LEU A 51 11.66 -11.63 16.94
N ALA A 52 10.98 -10.50 16.76
CA ALA A 52 10.53 -9.65 17.84
C ALA A 52 9.46 -10.35 18.72
N ILE A 53 8.53 -11.06 18.09
CA ILE A 53 7.51 -11.87 18.79
C ILE A 53 8.17 -13.04 19.52
N ALA A 54 9.06 -13.77 18.85
CA ALA A 54 9.77 -14.90 19.45
C ALA A 54 10.66 -14.48 20.62
N ALA A 55 11.23 -13.27 20.57
CA ALA A 55 12.01 -12.68 21.65
C ALA A 55 11.15 -12.10 22.78
N GLY A 56 9.82 -12.08 22.65
CA GLY A 56 8.91 -11.49 23.63
C GLY A 56 9.05 -9.97 23.76
N VAL A 57 9.66 -9.31 22.77
CA VAL A 57 9.79 -7.84 22.74
C VAL A 57 8.41 -7.21 22.57
N TRP A 58 7.54 -7.86 21.80
CA TRP A 58 6.15 -7.47 21.63
C TRP A 58 5.28 -8.66 21.21
N ASP A 59 3.97 -8.59 21.43
CA ASP A 59 2.99 -9.57 20.94
C ASP A 59 1.69 -8.85 20.57
N PHE A 60 0.87 -9.49 19.74
CA PHE A 60 -0.41 -8.98 19.30
C PHE A 60 -1.53 -9.41 20.25
N ASP A 61 -2.34 -8.44 20.66
CA ASP A 61 -3.50 -8.71 21.50
C ASP A 61 -4.54 -9.56 20.73
N PRO A 62 -4.84 -10.78 21.20
CA PRO A 62 -5.77 -11.69 20.54
C PRO A 62 -7.20 -11.13 20.42
N ALA A 63 -7.55 -10.07 21.16
CA ALA A 63 -8.83 -9.39 21.02
C ALA A 63 -9.02 -8.69 19.65
N PHE A 64 -7.92 -8.31 18.98
CA PHE A 64 -7.94 -7.49 17.75
C PHE A 64 -7.53 -8.23 16.48
N VAL A 65 -7.08 -9.49 16.60
CA VAL A 65 -6.69 -10.34 15.48
C VAL A 65 -7.61 -11.55 15.39
N THR A 66 -7.92 -12.03 14.18
CA THR A 66 -8.89 -13.12 13.93
C THR A 66 -8.55 -14.45 14.58
N GLY A 67 -7.35 -14.57 15.17
CA GLY A 67 -6.83 -15.80 15.76
C GLY A 67 -6.21 -16.73 14.72
N LEU A 68 -6.27 -16.38 13.43
CA LEU A 68 -5.57 -17.09 12.38
C LEU A 68 -4.09 -16.67 12.40
N ARG A 69 -3.22 -17.57 12.87
CA ARG A 69 -1.78 -17.34 12.92
C ARG A 69 -1.08 -18.16 11.84
N VAL A 70 -0.21 -17.53 11.08
CA VAL A 70 0.73 -18.21 10.18
C VAL A 70 1.85 -18.88 10.99
N PRO A 71 2.71 -19.73 10.38
CA PRO A 71 3.85 -20.32 11.08
C PRO A 71 4.64 -19.25 11.83
N PHE A 72 5.19 -19.61 13.00
CA PHE A 72 5.92 -18.72 13.90
C PHE A 72 5.07 -17.70 14.68
N GLY A 73 3.74 -17.84 14.67
CA GLY A 73 2.85 -17.13 15.60
C GLY A 73 2.38 -15.75 15.11
N VAL A 74 2.81 -15.32 13.93
CA VAL A 74 2.41 -14.03 13.34
C VAL A 74 0.94 -14.07 12.92
N PRO A 75 0.12 -13.05 13.23
CA PRO A 75 -1.25 -12.95 12.75
C PRO A 75 -1.32 -12.82 11.22
N LEU A 76 -2.35 -13.39 10.60
CA LEU A 76 -2.58 -13.24 9.15
C LEU A 76 -2.71 -11.76 8.74
N GLU A 77 -3.33 -10.96 9.60
CA GLU A 77 -3.52 -9.52 9.40
C GLU A 77 -2.20 -8.79 9.17
N GLU A 78 -1.14 -9.21 9.85
CA GLU A 78 0.19 -8.60 9.74
C GLU A 78 0.83 -8.94 8.39
N VAL A 79 0.69 -10.20 7.95
CA VAL A 79 1.14 -10.61 6.61
C VAL A 79 0.40 -9.81 5.54
N LEU A 80 -0.90 -9.61 5.70
CA LEU A 80 -1.71 -8.79 4.80
C LEU A 80 -1.29 -7.33 4.86
N PHE A 81 -0.97 -6.78 6.02
CA PHE A 81 -0.50 -5.42 6.19
C PHE A 81 0.77 -5.14 5.38
N PHE A 82 1.78 -6.02 5.45
CA PHE A 82 3.02 -5.88 4.69
C PHE A 82 2.86 -5.98 3.17
N VAL A 83 1.72 -6.46 2.68
CA VAL A 83 1.41 -6.51 1.25
C VAL A 83 0.49 -5.36 0.85
N VAL A 84 -0.64 -5.22 1.55
CA VAL A 84 -1.71 -4.29 1.22
C VAL A 84 -1.25 -2.84 1.34
N ILE A 85 -0.54 -2.47 2.42
CA ILE A 85 -0.14 -1.08 2.63
C ILE A 85 0.87 -0.61 1.57
N PRO A 86 1.95 -1.36 1.25
CA PRO A 86 2.83 -0.98 0.15
C PRO A 86 2.13 -0.88 -1.20
N VAL A 87 1.17 -1.78 -1.49
CA VAL A 87 0.37 -1.72 -2.72
C VAL A 87 -0.47 -0.44 -2.77
N CYS A 88 -1.14 -0.08 -1.67
CA CYS A 88 -1.89 1.18 -1.55
C CYS A 88 -0.97 2.40 -1.75
N GLY A 89 0.25 2.35 -1.22
CA GLY A 89 1.27 3.39 -1.41
C GLY A 89 1.65 3.57 -2.87
N VAL A 90 1.91 2.47 -3.61
CA VAL A 90 2.24 2.51 -5.04
C VAL A 90 1.06 3.06 -5.86
N LEU A 91 -0.16 2.62 -5.59
CA LEU A 91 -1.37 3.14 -6.26
C LEU A 91 -1.54 4.65 -6.05
N THR A 92 -1.31 5.12 -4.82
CA THR A 92 -1.38 6.53 -4.48
C THR A 92 -0.30 7.34 -5.21
N TYR A 93 0.93 6.82 -5.27
CA TYR A 93 2.03 7.45 -5.99
C TYR A 93 1.73 7.63 -7.48
N GLU A 94 1.25 6.57 -8.14
CA GLU A 94 0.82 6.62 -9.54
C GLU A 94 -0.29 7.65 -9.77
N ALA A 95 -1.26 7.75 -8.85
CA ALA A 95 -2.33 8.75 -8.93
C ALA A 95 -1.82 10.19 -8.82
N VAL A 96 -0.86 10.45 -7.93
CA VAL A 96 -0.19 11.75 -7.82
C VAL A 96 0.56 12.08 -9.10
N GLU A 97 1.23 11.10 -9.71
CA GLU A 97 1.94 11.28 -10.97
C GLU A 97 0.99 11.60 -12.14
N LEU A 98 -0.13 10.88 -12.25
CA LEU A 98 -1.19 11.15 -13.24
C LEU A 98 -1.75 12.57 -13.09
N THR A 99 -2.06 12.97 -11.86
CA THR A 99 -2.58 14.31 -11.55
C THR A 99 -1.56 15.40 -11.90
N GLY A 100 -0.30 15.20 -11.52
CA GLY A 100 0.79 16.12 -11.85
C GLY A 100 1.03 16.24 -13.35
N ASN A 101 0.95 15.12 -14.09
CA ASN A 101 1.05 15.11 -15.55
C ASN A 101 -0.09 15.88 -16.22
N LEU A 102 -1.32 15.72 -15.73
CA LEU A 102 -2.48 16.46 -16.22
C LEU A 102 -2.33 17.96 -15.95
N LEU A 103 -1.96 18.35 -14.72
CA LEU A 103 -1.72 19.75 -14.35
C LEU A 103 -0.64 20.38 -15.23
N ARG A 104 0.49 19.68 -15.45
CA ARG A 104 1.56 20.13 -16.35
C ARG A 104 1.06 20.33 -17.79
N ARG A 105 0.19 19.47 -18.31
CA ARG A 105 -0.40 19.62 -19.65
C ARG A 105 -1.31 20.84 -19.75
N LEU A 106 -2.11 21.13 -18.71
CA LEU A 106 -3.01 22.28 -18.67
C LEU A 106 -2.26 23.61 -18.51
N VAL A 107 -1.18 23.64 -17.72
CA VAL A 107 -0.43 24.88 -17.43
C VAL A 107 0.59 25.23 -18.53
N ARG A 108 1.14 24.24 -19.25
CA ARG A 108 2.09 24.45 -20.37
C ARG A 108 1.68 25.53 -21.37
N PRO A 109 0.47 25.52 -21.95
CA PRO A 109 0.06 26.56 -22.91
C PRO A 109 -0.04 27.97 -22.32
N LEU A 110 -0.26 28.12 -21.01
CA LEU A 110 -0.29 29.42 -20.34
C LEU A 110 1.12 29.99 -20.13
N LEU A 111 2.11 29.14 -19.86
CA LEU A 111 3.51 29.55 -19.73
C LEU A 111 4.12 29.97 -21.07
N ASP A 112 3.80 29.26 -22.16
CA ASP A 112 4.28 29.62 -23.50
C ASP A 112 3.72 30.95 -24.00
N ARG A 113 2.43 31.23 -23.74
CA ARG A 113 1.83 32.53 -24.12
C ARG A 113 2.45 33.73 -23.42
N ARG A 114 3.02 33.56 -22.22
CA ARG A 114 3.76 34.64 -21.53
C ARG A 114 5.16 34.86 -22.11
N ARG A 115 5.76 33.86 -22.75
CA ARG A 115 7.11 33.94 -23.33
C ARG A 115 7.16 34.64 -24.69
N VAL A 116 6.08 34.56 -25.48
CA VAL A 116 5.97 35.19 -26.82
C VAL A 116 5.59 36.67 -26.74
N ARG A 117 5.13 37.16 -25.58
CA ARG A 117 4.66 38.55 -25.38
C ARG A 117 5.71 39.49 -24.76
N ARG A 118 6.95 39.02 -24.58
CA ARG A 118 8.13 39.82 -24.23
C ARG A 118 9.07 39.85 -25.42
#